data_AF-A0A3D0VMK6-F1
#
_entry.id   AF-A0A3D0VMK6-F1
#
_cell.length_a   1.000
_cell.length_b   1.000
_cell.length_c   1.000
_cell.angle_alpha   90.00
_cell.angle_beta   90.00
_cell.angle_gamma   90.00
#
_symmetry.space_group_name_H-M   'P 1'
#
loop_
_entity.id
_entity.type
_entity.pdbx_description
1 polymer ?
#
loop_
_entity_poly.entity_id
_entity_poly.type
_entity_poly.pdbx_seq_one_letter_code
_entity_poly.pdbx_strand_id
1 'polypeptide(L)'
;MLKKSFKYLLIATVNLTVLTALLAFWTDELELIFNDLVRPLGFLKILGFTALALIGMRILIFYFRKKNIQATRTKLKSAIILTVLISSYLYVDYSIKFVKNVIINRQFRSEIADKIKPANGLANGTTAENLTIREYQEIAGMNWFPKLPIEATNIMYNYQYDGFLPDYSFSLAYDLPKEMKVETINYESGDFTKSQTFEIIDNKKRVTYNESER
;
A
#
# COMPACT_ATOMS: atom_id res chain seq x y z
N MET A 1 27.35 -11.09 -31.15
CA MET A 1 26.03 -10.48 -30.86
C MET A 1 26.00 -9.77 -29.50
N LEU A 2 26.55 -10.35 -28.43
CA LEU A 2 26.55 -9.79 -27.06
C LEU A 2 27.05 -8.33 -26.92
N LYS A 3 28.18 -7.96 -27.53
CA LYS A 3 28.75 -6.60 -27.39
C LYS A 3 27.84 -5.47 -27.87
N LYS A 4 26.92 -5.71 -28.82
CA LYS A 4 25.97 -4.69 -29.32
C LYS A 4 24.69 -4.60 -28.48
N SER A 5 24.31 -5.67 -27.80
CA SER A 5 23.13 -5.75 -26.92
C SER A 5 23.36 -5.10 -25.56
N PHE A 6 24.61 -5.05 -25.11
CA PHE A 6 25.00 -4.58 -23.78
C PHE A 6 24.50 -3.16 -23.46
N LYS A 7 24.48 -2.25 -24.45
CA LYS A 7 24.03 -0.87 -24.25
C LYS A 7 22.54 -0.76 -23.90
N TYR A 8 21.70 -1.61 -24.50
CA TYR A 8 20.25 -1.63 -24.23
C TYR A 8 19.94 -2.33 -22.92
N LEU A 9 20.72 -3.38 -22.60
CA LEU A 9 20.66 -4.02 -21.30
C LEU A 9 21.01 -3.02 -20.19
N LEU A 10 22.08 -2.22 -20.37
CA LEU A 10 22.48 -1.19 -19.43
C LEU A 10 21.36 -0.17 -19.17
N ILE A 11 20.65 0.29 -20.21
CA ILE A 11 19.50 1.20 -20.06
C ILE A 11 18.41 0.55 -19.19
N ALA A 12 18.06 -0.70 -19.46
CA ALA A 12 17.06 -1.43 -18.68
C ALA A 12 17.50 -1.63 -17.22
N THR A 13 18.78 -1.98 -16.99
CA THR A 13 19.34 -2.16 -15.65
C THR A 13 19.32 -0.85 -14.86
N VAL A 14 19.73 0.28 -15.45
CA VAL A 14 19.68 1.58 -14.78
C VAL A 14 18.24 1.94 -14.39
N ASN A 15 17.28 1.76 -15.31
CA ASN A 15 15.86 2.01 -15.03
C ASN A 15 15.32 1.12 -13.89
N LEU A 16 15.65 -0.18 -13.92
CA LEU A 16 15.31 -1.13 -12.87
C LEU A 16 15.89 -0.69 -11.52
N THR A 17 17.17 -0.31 -11.46
CA THR A 17 17.82 0.14 -10.22
C THR A 17 17.16 1.39 -9.67
N VAL A 18 16.88 2.39 -10.51
CA VAL A 18 16.23 3.64 -10.06
C VAL A 18 14.83 3.38 -9.53
N LEU A 19 14.01 2.58 -10.24
CA LEU A 19 12.66 2.25 -9.77
C LEU A 19 12.67 1.40 -8.49
N THR A 20 13.65 0.50 -8.36
CA THR A 20 13.83 -0.31 -7.14
C THR A 20 14.22 0.58 -5.96
N ALA A 21 15.11 1.55 -6.18
CA ALA A 21 15.46 2.52 -5.15
C ALA A 21 14.24 3.36 -4.75
N LEU A 22 13.46 3.87 -5.71
CA LEU A 22 12.23 4.61 -5.42
C LEU A 22 11.23 3.76 -4.63
N LEU A 23 11.05 2.49 -4.99
CA LEU A 23 10.21 1.54 -4.24
C LEU A 23 10.67 1.40 -2.79
N ALA A 24 11.97 1.17 -2.58
CA ALA A 24 12.53 1.06 -1.24
C ALA A 24 12.35 2.35 -0.43
N PHE A 25 12.48 3.51 -1.07
CA PHE A 25 12.38 4.80 -0.40
C PHE A 25 10.95 5.21 -0.06
N TRP A 26 9.95 4.93 -0.90
CA TRP A 26 8.58 5.36 -0.59
C TRP A 26 7.88 4.45 0.42
N THR A 27 8.25 3.17 0.47
CA THR A 27 7.66 2.21 1.41
C THR A 27 8.22 2.43 2.81
N ASP A 28 7.44 3.12 3.64
CA ASP A 28 7.72 3.37 5.04
C ASP A 28 7.25 2.23 5.96
N GLU A 29 7.55 2.36 7.25
CA GLU A 29 7.24 1.36 8.27
C GLU A 29 5.74 1.09 8.37
N LEU A 30 4.92 2.14 8.30
CA LEU A 30 3.48 2.01 8.41
C LEU A 30 2.86 1.18 7.27
N GLU A 31 3.34 1.34 6.02
CA GLU A 31 2.93 0.46 4.91
C GLU A 31 3.33 -1.01 5.16
N LEU A 32 4.53 -1.23 5.70
CA LEU A 32 5.04 -2.59 5.93
C LEU A 32 4.31 -3.32 7.05
N ILE A 33 3.81 -2.60 8.05
CA ILE A 33 3.03 -3.17 9.14
C ILE A 33 1.74 -3.83 8.61
N PHE A 34 1.09 -3.21 7.61
CA PHE A 34 -0.17 -3.71 7.06
C PHE A 34 0.01 -4.56 5.80
N ASN A 35 1.11 -4.40 5.08
CA ASN A 35 1.37 -5.10 3.83
C ASN A 35 2.87 -5.34 3.62
N ASP A 36 3.40 -6.38 4.23
CA ASP A 36 4.78 -6.85 4.04
C ASP A 36 5.07 -7.22 2.56
N LEU A 37 4.05 -7.68 1.83
CA LEU A 37 4.11 -8.01 0.41
C LEU A 37 4.16 -6.79 -0.52
N VAL A 38 4.02 -5.56 -0.01
CA VAL A 38 4.05 -4.34 -0.84
C VAL A 38 5.35 -4.20 -1.64
N ARG A 39 6.50 -4.55 -1.02
CA ARG A 39 7.82 -4.50 -1.66
C ARG A 39 7.99 -5.62 -2.69
N PRO A 40 7.78 -6.91 -2.37
CA PRO A 40 7.82 -7.98 -3.36
C PRO A 40 6.90 -7.75 -4.56
N LEU A 41 5.64 -7.38 -4.32
CA LEU A 41 4.67 -7.12 -5.39
C LEU A 41 5.06 -5.89 -6.21
N GLY A 42 5.52 -4.82 -5.56
CA GLY A 42 6.07 -3.65 -6.24
C GLY A 42 7.27 -3.99 -7.13
N PHE A 43 8.16 -4.86 -6.66
CA PHE A 43 9.32 -5.31 -7.41
C PHE A 43 8.92 -6.15 -8.63
N LEU A 44 7.95 -7.06 -8.48
CA LEU A 44 7.38 -7.82 -9.60
C LEU A 44 6.78 -6.91 -10.68
N LYS A 45 6.09 -5.82 -10.28
CA LYS A 45 5.61 -4.79 -11.23
C LYS A 45 6.77 -4.16 -11.99
N ILE A 46 7.84 -3.76 -11.30
CA ILE A 46 9.02 -3.16 -11.96
C ILE A 46 9.65 -4.14 -12.96
N LEU A 47 9.75 -5.43 -12.61
CA LEU A 47 10.24 -6.47 -13.53
C LEU A 47 9.35 -6.59 -14.77
N GLY A 48 8.02 -6.58 -14.61
CA GLY A 48 7.07 -6.60 -15.72
C GLY A 48 7.25 -5.42 -16.68
N PHE A 49 7.34 -4.21 -16.15
CA PHE A 49 7.59 -3.00 -16.96
C PHE A 49 8.97 -3.00 -17.62
N THR A 50 9.99 -3.54 -16.95
CA THR A 50 11.33 -3.70 -17.52
C THR A 50 11.34 -4.68 -18.68
N ALA A 51 10.62 -5.80 -18.57
CA ALA A 51 10.46 -6.77 -19.65
C ALA A 51 9.73 -6.15 -20.86
N LEU A 52 8.66 -5.39 -20.63
CA LEU A 52 7.97 -4.62 -21.67
C LEU A 52 8.90 -3.64 -22.38
N ALA A 53 9.75 -2.93 -21.63
CA ALA A 53 10.74 -2.02 -22.20
C ALA A 53 11.77 -2.74 -23.09
N LEU A 54 12.23 -3.93 -22.69
CA LEU A 54 13.14 -4.76 -23.49
C LEU A 54 12.48 -5.25 -24.79
N ILE A 55 11.21 -5.67 -24.73
CA ILE A 55 10.42 -6.04 -25.92
C ILE A 55 10.28 -4.83 -26.86
N GLY A 56 9.91 -3.67 -26.31
CA GLY A 56 9.81 -2.41 -27.07
C GLY A 56 11.13 -2.03 -27.73
N MET A 57 12.25 -2.14 -27.01
CA MET A 57 13.59 -1.92 -27.58
C MET A 57 13.93 -2.91 -28.70
N ARG A 58 13.52 -4.18 -28.59
CA ARG A 58 13.72 -5.17 -29.66
C ARG A 58 12.97 -4.78 -30.94
N ILE A 59 11.73 -4.31 -30.81
CA ILE A 59 10.93 -3.81 -31.94
C ILE A 59 11.57 -2.56 -32.54
N LEU A 60 12.03 -1.63 -31.69
CA LEU A 60 12.72 -0.40 -32.11
C LEU A 60 14.00 -0.70 -32.90
N ILE A 61 14.80 -1.70 -32.47
CA ILE A 61 16.00 -2.15 -33.19
C ILE A 61 15.63 -2.71 -34.56
N PHE A 62 14.57 -3.51 -34.66
CA PHE A 62 14.08 -4.03 -35.94
C PHE A 62 13.69 -2.89 -36.88
N TYR A 63 12.94 -1.90 -36.38
CA TYR A 63 12.58 -0.70 -37.13
C TYR A 63 13.80 0.07 -37.64
N PHE A 64 14.82 0.28 -36.80
CA PHE A 64 16.06 0.98 -37.19
C PHE A 64 16.85 0.24 -38.27
N ARG A 65 16.85 -1.09 -38.27
CA ARG A 65 17.45 -1.88 -39.34
C ARG A 65 16.70 -1.69 -40.65
N LYS A 66 15.36 -1.77 -40.62
CA LYS A 66 14.51 -1.58 -41.80
C LYS A 66 14.66 -0.18 -42.42
N LYS A 67 14.86 0.85 -41.59
CA LYS A 67 15.04 2.24 -42.05
C LYS A 67 16.50 2.64 -42.27
N ASN A 68 17.46 1.70 -42.20
CA ASN A 68 18.89 1.96 -42.36
C ASN A 68 19.44 3.11 -41.50
N ILE A 69 18.87 3.32 -40.31
CA ILE A 69 19.38 4.35 -39.39
C ILE A 69 20.70 3.85 -38.83
N GLN A 70 21.81 4.53 -39.12
CA GLN A 70 23.14 4.12 -38.65
C GLN A 70 23.59 4.85 -37.37
N ALA A 71 23.09 6.07 -37.14
CA ALA A 71 23.49 6.92 -36.02
C ALA A 71 23.21 6.27 -34.65
N THR A 72 24.26 5.84 -33.95
CA THR A 72 24.14 5.18 -32.63
C THR A 72 23.51 6.10 -31.59
N ARG A 73 23.80 7.40 -31.64
CA ARG A 73 23.25 8.41 -30.72
C ARG A 73 21.72 8.45 -30.78
N THR A 74 21.15 8.45 -31.99
CA THR A 74 19.70 8.46 -32.19
C THR A 74 19.06 7.19 -31.63
N LYS A 75 19.67 6.02 -31.89
CA LYS A 75 19.16 4.74 -31.38
C LYS A 75 19.08 4.69 -29.86
N LEU A 76 20.13 5.17 -29.18
CA LEU A 76 20.18 5.21 -27.72
C LEU A 76 19.17 6.20 -27.15
N LYS A 77 19.08 7.42 -27.71
CA LYS A 77 18.08 8.41 -27.26
C LYS A 77 16.66 7.87 -27.36
N SER A 78 16.29 7.29 -28.50
CA SER A 78 14.96 6.71 -28.69
C SER A 78 14.69 5.55 -27.73
N ALA A 79 15.68 4.69 -27.46
CA ALA A 79 15.53 3.60 -26.49
C ALA A 79 15.32 4.14 -25.06
N ILE A 80 16.09 5.14 -24.64
CA ILE A 80 15.92 5.77 -23.32
C ILE A 80 14.52 6.38 -23.20
N ILE A 81 14.10 7.17 -24.20
CA ILE A 81 12.78 7.80 -24.21
C ILE A 81 11.67 6.74 -24.14
N LEU A 82 11.78 5.67 -24.92
CA LEU A 82 10.83 4.57 -24.90
C LEU A 82 10.76 3.88 -23.53
N THR A 83 11.91 3.60 -22.91
CA THR A 83 11.97 2.99 -21.57
C THR A 83 11.31 3.88 -20.51
N VAL A 84 11.60 5.19 -20.55
CA VAL A 84 10.98 6.16 -19.63
C VAL A 84 9.47 6.26 -19.88
N LEU A 85 9.01 6.28 -21.13
CA LEU A 85 7.59 6.32 -21.46
C LEU A 85 6.85 5.08 -20.95
N ILE A 86 7.40 3.89 -21.19
CA ILE A 86 6.81 2.63 -20.71
C ILE A 86 6.75 2.65 -19.18
N SER A 87 7.80 3.12 -18.50
CA SER A 87 7.89 3.12 -17.04
C SER A 87 7.27 4.37 -16.38
N SER A 88 6.71 5.30 -17.16
CA SER A 88 6.30 6.63 -16.68
C SER A 88 5.27 6.57 -15.56
N TYR A 89 4.31 5.66 -15.67
CA TYR A 89 3.31 5.41 -14.65
C TYR A 89 3.94 5.07 -13.29
N LEU A 90 4.93 4.16 -13.26
CA LEU A 90 5.61 3.78 -12.02
C LEU A 90 6.40 4.93 -11.42
N TYR A 91 7.07 5.73 -12.26
CA TYR A 91 7.78 6.92 -11.79
C TYR A 91 6.84 7.92 -11.12
N VAL A 92 5.68 8.19 -11.74
CA VAL A 92 4.69 9.12 -11.18
C VAL A 92 4.11 8.57 -9.88
N ASP A 93 3.62 7.32 -9.88
CA ASP A 93 3.01 6.69 -8.70
C ASP A 93 3.98 6.66 -7.50
N TYR A 94 5.20 6.17 -7.71
CA TYR A 94 6.19 6.08 -6.63
C TYR A 94 6.67 7.44 -6.15
N SER A 95 6.76 8.44 -7.04
CA SER A 95 7.14 9.80 -6.64
C SER A 95 6.05 10.45 -5.79
N ILE A 96 4.77 10.30 -6.16
CA ILE A 96 3.64 10.83 -5.37
C ILE A 96 3.64 10.20 -3.98
N LYS A 97 3.80 8.87 -3.89
CA LYS A 97 3.87 8.15 -2.62
C LYS A 97 5.06 8.57 -1.78
N PHE A 98 6.23 8.72 -2.40
CA PHE A 98 7.42 9.20 -1.70
C PHE A 98 7.20 10.58 -1.09
N VAL A 99 6.67 11.53 -1.87
CA VAL A 99 6.38 12.89 -1.37
C VAL A 99 5.34 12.84 -0.25
N LYS A 100 4.23 12.13 -0.45
CA LYS A 100 3.14 12.07 0.54
C LYS A 100 3.60 11.41 1.84
N ASN A 101 4.22 10.24 1.76
CA ASN A 101 4.49 9.40 2.92
C ASN A 101 5.79 9.82 3.63
N VAL A 102 6.83 10.18 2.88
CA VAL A 102 8.19 10.37 3.41
C VAL A 102 8.58 11.84 3.55
N ILE A 103 8.02 12.74 2.75
CA ILE A 103 8.34 14.18 2.86
C ILE A 103 7.28 14.90 3.69
N ILE A 104 6.01 14.76 3.34
CA ILE A 104 4.92 15.53 3.96
C ILE A 104 4.48 14.92 5.28
N ASN A 105 4.17 13.61 5.31
CA ASN A 105 3.54 12.97 6.47
C ASN A 105 4.48 12.09 7.30
N ARG A 106 5.81 12.26 7.17
CA ARG A 106 6.79 11.36 7.78
C ARG A 106 6.60 11.19 9.28
N GLN A 107 6.57 12.31 10.00
CA GLN A 107 6.43 12.30 11.46
C GLN A 107 5.08 11.72 11.86
N PHE A 108 4.00 12.18 11.24
CA PHE A 108 2.65 11.70 11.52
C PHE A 108 2.52 10.18 11.31
N ARG A 109 3.06 9.62 10.21
CA ARG A 109 3.01 8.19 9.93
C ARG A 109 3.91 7.37 10.85
N SER A 110 5.05 7.93 11.27
CA SER A 110 5.92 7.33 12.31
C SER A 110 5.19 7.23 13.65
N GLU A 111 4.52 8.31 14.08
CA GLU A 111 3.75 8.32 15.33
C GLU A 111 2.61 7.31 15.33
N ILE A 112 1.98 7.06 14.16
CA ILE A 112 1.00 5.98 13.99
C ILE A 112 1.67 4.62 14.13
N ALA A 113 2.79 4.39 13.43
CA ALA A 113 3.51 3.13 13.47
C ALA A 113 3.93 2.75 14.91
N ASP A 114 4.40 3.73 15.69
CA ASP A 114 4.78 3.55 17.10
C ASP A 114 3.62 3.14 18.01
N LYS A 115 2.37 3.51 17.65
CA LYS A 115 1.16 3.11 18.40
C LYS A 115 0.70 1.71 18.05
N ILE A 116 1.08 1.18 16.88
CA ILE A 116 0.66 -0.14 16.43
C ILE A 116 1.57 -1.20 17.06
N LYS A 117 0.94 -2.22 17.64
CA LYS A 117 1.61 -3.36 18.25
C LYS A 117 1.13 -4.65 17.59
N PRO A 118 1.92 -5.74 17.63
CA PRO A 118 1.44 -7.06 17.29
C PRO A 118 0.21 -7.41 18.13
N ALA A 119 -0.81 -7.99 17.51
CA ALA A 119 -1.99 -8.43 18.23
C ALA A 119 -1.71 -9.71 19.04
N ASN A 120 -2.32 -9.82 20.22
CA ASN A 120 -2.20 -11.00 21.08
C ASN A 120 -3.31 -12.01 20.74
N GLY A 121 -2.97 -13.19 20.20
CA GLY A 121 -3.92 -14.30 20.07
C GLY A 121 -3.64 -15.26 18.89
N LEU A 122 -3.37 -14.72 17.70
CA LEU A 122 -3.03 -15.48 16.49
C LEU A 122 -1.61 -15.13 15.99
N ALA A 123 -1.11 -15.91 15.02
CA ALA A 123 0.23 -15.74 14.46
C ALA A 123 0.44 -14.38 13.78
N ASN A 124 -0.63 -13.78 13.24
CA ASN A 124 -0.59 -12.50 12.55
C ASN A 124 -1.68 -11.55 13.05
N GLY A 125 -1.40 -10.25 12.98
CA GLY A 125 -2.36 -9.22 13.38
C GLY A 125 -1.72 -7.98 14.00
N THR A 126 -2.51 -6.92 14.10
CA THR A 126 -2.11 -5.65 14.70
C THR A 126 -3.18 -5.11 15.64
N THR A 127 -2.74 -4.39 16.67
CA THR A 127 -3.62 -3.66 17.59
C THR A 127 -3.08 -2.26 17.79
N ALA A 128 -3.96 -1.29 17.98
CA ALA A 128 -3.57 0.06 18.36
C ALA A 128 -4.61 0.67 19.29
N GLU A 129 -4.15 1.53 20.19
CA GLU A 129 -4.97 2.18 21.21
C GLU A 129 -4.78 3.70 21.15
N ASN A 130 -5.76 4.45 21.64
CA ASN A 130 -5.73 5.91 21.73
C ASN A 130 -5.38 6.60 20.39
N LEU A 131 -5.96 6.08 19.31
CA LEU A 131 -5.91 6.72 18.00
C LEU A 131 -6.87 7.92 17.95
N THR A 132 -6.39 9.00 17.34
CA THR A 132 -7.23 10.10 16.86
C THR A 132 -7.95 9.67 15.59
N ILE A 133 -9.05 10.35 15.25
CA ILE A 133 -9.77 10.08 14.00
C ILE A 133 -8.89 10.22 12.76
N ARG A 134 -7.96 11.18 12.75
CA ARG A 134 -7.06 11.42 11.62
C ARG A 134 -6.09 10.24 11.43
N GLU A 135 -5.53 9.74 12.53
CA GLU A 135 -4.65 8.56 12.52
C GLU A 135 -5.40 7.31 12.07
N TYR A 136 -6.59 7.09 12.64
CA TYR A 136 -7.44 5.98 12.24
C TYR A 136 -7.82 6.01 10.76
N GLN A 137 -8.18 7.18 10.22
CA GLN A 137 -8.51 7.33 8.80
C GLN A 137 -7.33 7.02 7.88
N GLU A 138 -6.10 7.33 8.29
CA GLU A 138 -4.90 6.94 7.54
C GLU A 138 -4.77 5.40 7.52
N ILE A 139 -4.93 4.73 8.67
CA ILE A 139 -4.92 3.26 8.79
C ILE A 139 -6.03 2.61 7.95
N ALA A 140 -7.26 3.11 8.09
CA ALA A 140 -8.43 2.60 7.36
C ALA A 140 -8.34 2.89 5.85
N GLY A 141 -7.53 3.86 5.42
CA GLY A 141 -7.24 4.09 4.00
C GLY A 141 -6.33 3.02 3.39
N MET A 142 -5.58 2.28 4.21
CA MET A 142 -4.67 1.20 3.80
C MET A 142 -5.30 -0.19 3.94
N ASN A 143 -6.44 -0.30 4.63
CA ASN A 143 -7.10 -1.56 4.96
C ASN A 143 -8.60 -1.49 4.65
N TRP A 144 -9.32 -2.60 4.87
CA TRP A 144 -10.77 -2.66 4.70
C TRP A 144 -11.56 -2.11 5.90
N PHE A 145 -10.86 -1.62 6.94
CA PHE A 145 -11.46 -1.20 8.22
C PHE A 145 -12.62 -0.21 8.02
N PRO A 146 -13.68 -0.31 8.83
CA PRO A 146 -14.88 0.50 8.65
C PRO A 146 -14.59 1.99 8.86
N LYS A 147 -15.23 2.84 8.08
CA LYS A 147 -15.11 4.30 8.23
C LYS A 147 -15.83 4.75 9.50
N LEU A 148 -15.22 5.71 10.21
CA LEU A 148 -15.79 6.29 11.43
C LEU A 148 -16.26 7.73 11.21
N PRO A 149 -17.25 8.20 12.00
CA PRO A 149 -17.62 9.62 12.07
C PRO A 149 -16.43 10.49 12.48
N ILE A 150 -16.43 11.76 12.05
CA ILE A 150 -15.32 12.69 12.30
C ILE A 150 -15.16 13.01 13.79
N GLU A 151 -16.25 12.89 14.56
CA GLU A 151 -16.35 13.14 15.99
C GLU A 151 -15.80 11.98 16.84
N ALA A 152 -15.38 10.87 16.23
CA ALA A 152 -14.88 9.72 16.96
C ALA A 152 -13.55 10.03 17.69
N THR A 153 -13.47 9.63 18.95
CA THR A 153 -12.30 9.80 19.82
C THR A 153 -11.96 8.51 20.53
N ASN A 154 -10.75 8.43 21.13
CA ASN A 154 -10.28 7.26 21.87
C ASN A 154 -10.46 5.95 21.08
N ILE A 155 -10.04 5.97 19.82
CA ILE A 155 -10.24 4.86 18.89
C ILE A 155 -9.22 3.78 19.19
N MET A 156 -9.68 2.54 19.27
CA MET A 156 -8.88 1.34 19.49
C MET A 156 -9.32 0.28 18.50
N TYR A 157 -8.39 -0.41 17.87
CA TYR A 157 -8.71 -1.58 17.05
C TYR A 157 -7.81 -2.75 17.40
N ASN A 158 -8.30 -3.96 17.18
CA ASN A 158 -7.53 -5.20 17.24
C ASN A 158 -7.93 -6.06 16.04
N TYR A 159 -6.95 -6.38 15.19
CA TYR A 159 -7.12 -7.19 14.00
C TYR A 159 -6.19 -8.41 14.09
N GLN A 160 -6.73 -9.60 13.88
CA GLN A 160 -6.00 -10.87 13.95
C GLN A 160 -6.42 -11.77 12.80
N TYR A 161 -5.49 -12.54 12.26
CA TYR A 161 -5.77 -13.49 11.19
C TYR A 161 -4.81 -14.68 11.22
N ASP A 162 -5.25 -15.82 10.70
CA ASP A 162 -4.48 -17.06 10.69
C ASP A 162 -3.27 -16.97 9.73
N GLY A 163 -3.49 -16.39 8.54
CA GLY A 163 -2.47 -16.19 7.51
C GLY A 163 -2.37 -17.35 6.50
N PHE A 164 -2.98 -18.49 6.80
CA PHE A 164 -3.19 -19.58 5.85
C PHE A 164 -4.65 -19.67 5.41
N LEU A 165 -5.56 -19.74 6.38
CA LEU A 165 -7.00 -19.69 6.14
C LEU A 165 -7.50 -18.24 6.06
N PRO A 166 -8.64 -17.98 5.38
CA PRO A 166 -9.25 -16.66 5.36
C PRO A 166 -9.83 -16.22 6.71
N ASP A 167 -9.63 -17.00 7.78
CA ASP A 167 -10.12 -16.73 9.12
C ASP A 167 -9.51 -15.46 9.71
N TYR A 168 -10.36 -14.60 10.25
CA TYR A 168 -9.93 -13.39 10.94
C TYR A 168 -10.89 -12.96 12.05
N SER A 169 -10.38 -12.10 12.91
CA SER A 169 -11.14 -11.40 13.94
C SER A 169 -10.72 -9.94 13.95
N PHE A 170 -11.71 -9.05 13.91
CA PHE A 170 -11.54 -7.61 13.97
C PHE A 170 -12.46 -7.04 15.04
N SER A 171 -11.90 -6.27 15.96
CA SER A 171 -12.66 -5.45 16.89
C SER A 171 -12.23 -3.99 16.81
N LEU A 172 -13.19 -3.10 17.01
CA LEU A 172 -13.01 -1.66 16.95
C LEU A 172 -13.88 -1.02 18.02
N ALA A 173 -13.26 -0.21 18.87
CA ALA A 173 -13.95 0.54 19.92
C ALA A 173 -13.63 2.03 19.78
N TYR A 174 -14.64 2.89 19.96
CA TYR A 174 -14.47 4.33 19.85
C TYR A 174 -15.55 5.09 20.61
N ASP A 175 -15.25 6.34 20.98
CA ASP A 175 -16.17 7.22 21.69
C ASP A 175 -16.80 8.24 20.73
N LEU A 176 -18.10 8.43 20.84
CA LEU A 176 -18.87 9.49 20.18
C LEU A 176 -19.55 10.41 21.21
N PRO A 177 -19.90 11.64 20.82
CA PRO A 177 -20.85 12.47 21.55
C PRO A 177 -22.17 11.72 21.80
N LYS A 178 -22.73 11.85 23.01
CA LYS A 178 -23.94 11.15 23.45
C LYS A 178 -25.14 11.31 22.50
N GLU A 179 -25.26 12.48 21.88
CA GLU A 179 -26.37 12.86 20.99
C GLU A 179 -26.30 12.18 19.61
N MET A 180 -25.16 11.64 19.21
CA MET A 180 -25.02 10.98 17.91
C MET A 180 -25.82 9.68 17.84
N LYS A 181 -26.52 9.46 16.73
CA LYS A 181 -27.21 8.20 16.47
C LYS A 181 -26.19 7.13 16.08
N VAL A 182 -26.33 5.96 16.68
CA VAL A 182 -25.52 4.77 16.36
C VAL A 182 -26.50 3.65 16.11
N GLU A 183 -26.33 2.99 14.98
CA GLU A 183 -27.13 1.83 14.61
C GLU A 183 -26.53 0.59 15.28
N THR A 184 -27.38 -0.22 15.89
CA THR A 184 -26.99 -1.54 16.38
C THR A 184 -27.05 -2.51 15.21
N ILE A 185 -25.97 -3.24 14.98
CA ILE A 185 -25.88 -4.26 13.93
C ILE A 185 -25.75 -5.60 14.63
N ASN A 186 -26.50 -6.59 14.18
CA ASN A 186 -26.29 -7.98 14.56
C ASN A 186 -26.57 -8.83 13.32
N TYR A 187 -25.52 -9.36 12.71
CA TYR A 187 -25.56 -10.11 11.48
C TYR A 187 -24.72 -11.37 11.60
N GLU A 188 -25.27 -12.48 11.15
CA GLU A 188 -24.63 -13.79 11.15
C GLU A 188 -25.04 -14.51 9.86
N SER A 189 -24.06 -15.07 9.15
CA SER A 189 -24.27 -15.81 7.92
C SER A 189 -23.20 -16.89 7.78
N GLY A 190 -23.54 -18.13 8.15
CA GLY A 190 -22.57 -19.21 8.24
C GLY A 190 -21.54 -18.88 9.32
N ASP A 191 -20.25 -18.98 8.97
CA ASP A 191 -19.15 -18.72 9.90
C ASP A 191 -18.76 -17.23 9.99
N PHE A 192 -19.41 -16.37 9.20
CA PHE A 192 -19.23 -14.93 9.27
C PHE A 192 -20.18 -14.29 10.27
N THR A 193 -19.64 -13.48 11.18
CA THR A 193 -20.40 -12.68 12.14
C THR A 193 -19.96 -11.22 12.11
N LYS A 194 -20.94 -10.32 12.29
CA LYS A 194 -20.73 -8.88 12.36
C LYS A 194 -21.70 -8.25 13.35
N SER A 195 -21.15 -7.55 14.33
CA SER A 195 -21.96 -6.89 15.36
C SER A 195 -21.46 -5.48 15.65
N GLN A 196 -22.38 -4.59 15.97
CA GLN A 196 -22.09 -3.25 16.46
C GLN A 196 -23.05 -2.94 17.59
N THR A 197 -22.51 -2.61 18.76
CA THR A 197 -23.27 -2.22 19.94
C THR A 197 -22.72 -0.92 20.49
N PHE A 198 -23.46 -0.29 21.40
CA PHE A 198 -22.95 0.86 22.12
C PHE A 198 -23.44 0.84 23.56
N GLU A 199 -22.64 1.47 24.41
CA GLU A 199 -22.98 1.76 25.79
C GLU A 199 -22.75 3.25 26.08
N ILE A 200 -23.42 3.77 27.09
CA ILE A 200 -23.26 5.16 27.51
C ILE A 200 -22.33 5.16 28.72
N ILE A 201 -21.14 5.76 28.56
CA ILE A 201 -20.15 5.92 29.63
C ILE A 201 -20.03 7.43 29.87
N ASP A 202 -20.39 7.87 31.07
CA ASP A 202 -20.47 9.29 31.44
C ASP A 202 -21.32 10.11 30.46
N ASN A 203 -20.69 11.07 29.76
CA ASN A 203 -21.33 11.91 28.75
C ASN A 203 -20.94 11.53 27.31
N LYS A 204 -20.43 10.31 27.12
CA LYS A 204 -20.01 9.78 25.82
C LYS A 204 -20.74 8.47 25.53
N LYS A 205 -20.79 8.14 24.24
CA LYS A 205 -21.27 6.85 23.75
C LYS A 205 -20.08 6.04 23.28
N ARG A 206 -19.77 4.95 23.98
CA ARG A 206 -18.74 4.01 23.57
C ARG A 206 -19.38 3.02 22.60
N VAL A 207 -18.91 3.01 21.37
CA VAL A 207 -19.32 2.06 20.34
C VAL A 207 -18.31 0.94 20.26
N THR A 208 -18.79 -0.29 20.17
CA THR A 208 -17.99 -1.49 19.96
C THR A 208 -18.48 -2.19 18.71
N TYR A 209 -17.56 -2.41 17.78
CA TYR A 209 -17.76 -3.13 16.53
C TYR A 209 -16.92 -4.39 16.56
N ASN A 210 -17.50 -5.53 16.18
CA ASN A 210 -16.79 -6.78 16.00
C ASN A 210 -17.17 -7.41 14.66
N GLU A 211 -16.19 -7.99 13.98
CA GLU A 211 -16.36 -8.76 12.75
C GLU A 211 -15.42 -9.97 12.81
N SER A 212 -15.91 -11.16 12.48
CA SER A 212 -15.06 -12.34 12.40
C SER A 212 -15.56 -13.33 11.36
N GLU A 213 -14.61 -14.04 10.75
CA GLU A 213 -14.84 -15.16 9.84
C GLU A 213 -14.00 -16.34 10.36
N ARG A 214 -14.60 -17.54 10.40
CA ARG A 214 -14.03 -18.76 10.97
C ARG A 214 -14.23 -19.96 10.05
#